data_AF-A0A1Q7FND4-F1
#
_entry.id   AF-A0A1Q7FND4-F1
#
_cell.length_a   1.000
_cell.length_b   1.000
_cell.length_c   1.000
_cell.angle_alpha   90.00
_cell.angle_beta   90.00
_cell.angle_gamma   90.00
#
_symmetry.space_group_name_H-M   'P 1'
#
loop_
_entity.id
_entity.type
_entity.pdbx_description
1 polymer ?
#
loop_
_entity_poly.entity_id
_entity_poly.type
_entity_poly.pdbx_seq_one_letter_code
_entity_poly.pdbx_strand_id
1 'polypeptide(L)'
;MESTLNVLTPRYFCPGCHAAKSYRTNGPQVGLRLPQTERLLKKVLCLPTGPAVTSAEANTICDMIKFVVEHTEAVKKRFSVRPIFSHP
;
A
#
# COMPACT_ATOMS: atom_id res chain seq x y z
N MET A 1 11.78 17.16 20.11
CA MET A 1 11.88 16.88 18.66
C MET A 1 11.03 15.66 18.38
N GLU A 2 9.81 15.85 17.92
CA GLU A 2 8.89 14.76 17.60
C GLU A 2 9.16 14.35 16.15
N SER A 3 10.15 13.47 15.96
CA SER A 3 10.52 12.94 14.64
C SER A 3 9.43 11.97 14.17
N THR A 4 8.37 12.50 13.56
CA THR A 4 7.35 11.67 12.93
C THR A 4 7.97 10.99 11.70
N LEU A 5 8.11 9.68 11.73
CA LEU A 5 8.60 8.88 10.59
C LEU A 5 7.56 8.94 9.46
N ASN A 6 7.94 9.47 8.29
CA ASN A 6 7.06 9.64 7.14
C ASN A 6 7.55 8.82 5.94
N VAL A 7 7.08 7.57 5.82
CA VAL A 7 7.46 6.66 4.73
C VAL A 7 6.38 6.72 3.63
N LEU A 8 6.71 7.36 2.50
CA LEU A 8 5.82 7.39 1.34
C LEU A 8 5.94 6.08 0.54
N THR A 9 4.83 5.38 0.41
CA THR A 9 4.76 4.05 -0.22
C THR A 9 3.65 4.02 -1.27
N PRO A 10 3.99 3.98 -2.57
CA PRO A 10 2.97 3.81 -3.60
C PRO A 10 2.43 2.37 -3.58
N ARG A 11 1.16 2.19 -3.98
CA ARG A 11 0.60 0.88 -4.27
C ARG A 11 0.85 0.55 -5.74
N TYR A 12 1.93 -0.17 -6.02
CA TYR A 12 2.19 -0.68 -7.36
C TYR A 12 1.89 -2.19 -7.46
N PHE A 13 1.12 -2.64 -8.45
CA PHE A 13 0.20 -1.86 -9.29
C PHE A 13 -1.13 -1.70 -8.54
N CYS A 14 -1.80 -0.55 -8.63
CA CYS A 14 -3.15 -0.38 -8.08
C CYS A 14 -3.84 0.86 -8.69
N PRO A 15 -5.00 0.72 -9.36
CA PRO A 15 -5.70 -0.54 -9.65
C PRO A 15 -4.99 -1.36 -10.75
N GLY A 16 -5.46 -2.58 -11.01
CA GLY A 16 -4.94 -3.40 -12.12
C GLY A 16 -5.26 -2.78 -13.49
N CYS A 17 -4.45 -3.09 -14.50
CA CYS A 17 -4.59 -2.51 -15.85
C CYS A 17 -5.99 -2.72 -16.45
N HIS A 18 -6.67 -3.84 -16.16
CA HIS A 18 -8.03 -4.11 -16.63
C HIS A 18 -9.09 -3.14 -16.07
N ALA A 19 -8.79 -2.46 -14.96
CA ALA A 19 -9.64 -1.42 -14.38
C ALA A 19 -9.28 -0.01 -14.88
N ALA A 20 -8.17 0.15 -15.61
CA ALA A 20 -7.79 1.43 -16.21
C ALA A 20 -8.78 1.82 -17.33
N LYS A 21 -8.97 3.14 -17.51
CA LYS A 21 -10.00 3.72 -18.39
C LYS A 21 -9.99 3.14 -19.80
N SER A 22 -8.82 2.91 -20.39
CA SER A 22 -8.66 2.37 -21.75
C SER A 22 -9.10 0.92 -21.92
N TYR A 23 -9.05 0.12 -20.84
CA TYR A 23 -9.36 -1.32 -20.90
C TYR A 23 -10.74 -1.65 -20.33
N ARG A 24 -11.25 -0.82 -19.41
CA ARG A 24 -12.54 -1.05 -18.75
C ARG A 24 -13.74 -1.00 -19.71
N THR A 25 -13.67 -0.17 -20.76
CA THR A 25 -14.76 0.01 -21.74
C THR A 25 -15.06 -1.26 -22.54
N ASN A 26 -14.05 -2.10 -22.79
CA ASN A 26 -14.19 -3.29 -23.62
C ASN A 26 -14.56 -4.55 -22.82
N GLY A 27 -14.70 -4.43 -21.49
CA GLY A 27 -14.95 -5.56 -20.61
C GLY A 27 -15.14 -5.15 -19.15
N PRO A 28 -16.30 -4.60 -18.76
CA PRO A 28 -16.53 -4.07 -17.42
C PRO A 28 -16.44 -5.13 -16.29
N GLN A 29 -16.45 -6.42 -16.64
CA GLN A 29 -16.40 -7.55 -15.70
C GLN A 29 -15.11 -8.38 -15.79
N VAL A 30 -14.07 -7.91 -16.49
CA VAL A 30 -12.81 -8.66 -16.67
C VAL A 30 -12.17 -9.05 -15.32
N GLY A 31 -12.33 -8.23 -14.29
CA GLY A 31 -11.86 -8.54 -12.93
C GLY A 31 -12.42 -9.84 -12.33
N LEU A 32 -13.64 -10.25 -12.72
CA LEU A 32 -14.24 -11.51 -12.25
C LEU A 32 -13.47 -12.74 -12.74
N ARG A 33 -12.78 -12.62 -13.89
CA ARG A 33 -11.93 -13.67 -14.47
C ARG A 33 -10.48 -13.61 -13.98
N LEU A 34 -10.13 -12.59 -13.19
CA LEU A 34 -8.78 -12.37 -12.66
C LEU A 34 -8.75 -12.36 -11.13
N PRO A 35 -9.33 -13.37 -10.43
CA PRO A 35 -9.48 -13.34 -8.99
C PRO A 35 -8.13 -13.33 -8.24
N GLN A 36 -7.09 -13.95 -8.79
CA GLN A 36 -5.75 -13.92 -8.23
C GLN A 36 -5.14 -12.52 -8.31
N THR A 37 -5.33 -11.83 -9.44
CA THR A 37 -4.87 -10.45 -9.63
C THR A 37 -5.57 -9.53 -8.65
N GLU A 38 -6.90 -9.56 -8.58
CA GLU A 38 -7.68 -8.76 -7.62
C GLU A 38 -7.27 -9.01 -6.16
N ARG A 39 -6.99 -10.26 -5.81
CA ARG A 39 -6.50 -10.62 -4.47
C ARG A 39 -5.12 -10.03 -4.20
N LEU A 40 -4.22 -10.01 -5.19
CA LEU A 40 -2.87 -9.48 -5.04
C LEU A 40 -2.86 -7.95 -4.92
N LEU A 41 -3.63 -7.25 -5.77
CA LEU A 41 -3.73 -5.78 -5.78
C LEU A 41 -4.17 -5.18 -4.42
N LYS A 42 -4.89 -5.95 -3.61
CA LYS A 42 -5.34 -5.56 -2.26
C LYS A 42 -4.28 -5.73 -1.16
N LYS A 43 -3.17 -6.40 -1.46
CA LYS A 43 -2.16 -6.81 -0.47
C LYS A 43 -0.78 -6.21 -0.70
N VAL A 44 -0.48 -5.76 -1.92
CA VAL A 44 0.84 -5.27 -2.29
C VAL A 44 1.07 -3.83 -1.85
N LEU A 45 2.29 -3.56 -1.39
CA LEU A 45 2.80 -2.25 -1.02
C LEU A 45 4.26 -2.17 -1.48
N CYS A 46 4.66 -1.07 -2.11
CA CYS A 46 6.06 -0.85 -2.47
C CYS A 46 6.77 -0.04 -1.39
N LEU A 47 7.89 -0.57 -0.91
CA LEU A 47 8.73 0.09 0.08
C LEU A 47 9.87 0.87 -0.60
N PRO A 48 10.38 1.95 0.02
CA PRO A 48 11.57 2.65 -0.45
C PRO A 48 12.76 1.69 -0.57
N THR A 49 13.52 1.86 -1.66
CA THR A 49 14.74 1.10 -1.94
C THR A 49 15.67 1.93 -2.84
N GLY A 50 16.84 1.39 -3.18
CA GLY A 50 17.84 2.03 -4.02
C GLY A 50 18.96 2.71 -3.23
N PRO A 51 19.91 3.38 -3.93
CA PRO A 51 21.13 3.91 -3.30
C PRO A 51 20.88 5.05 -2.30
N ALA A 52 19.70 5.67 -2.33
CA ALA A 52 19.31 6.71 -1.39
C ALA A 52 18.79 6.16 -0.05
N VAL A 53 18.51 4.86 0.06
CA VAL A 53 18.00 4.24 1.29
C VAL A 53 19.16 3.59 2.03
N THR A 54 19.42 4.07 3.24
CA THR A 54 20.43 3.52 4.13
C THR A 54 19.92 2.25 4.84
N SER A 55 20.84 1.42 5.32
CA SER A 55 20.48 0.24 6.13
C SER A 55 19.74 0.60 7.41
N ALA A 56 20.03 1.77 8.01
CA ALA A 56 19.34 2.25 9.20
C ALA A 56 17.87 2.61 8.92
N GLU A 57 17.60 3.28 7.79
CA GLU A 57 16.24 3.57 7.34
C GLU A 57 15.48 2.30 6.99
N ALA A 58 16.12 1.34 6.30
CA ALA A 58 15.53 0.05 5.99
C ALA A 58 15.15 -0.73 7.27
N ASN A 59 16.02 -0.75 8.28
CA ASN A 59 15.72 -1.36 9.57
C ASN A 59 14.54 -0.67 10.27
N THR A 60 14.52 0.66 10.23
CA THR A 60 13.42 1.46 10.81
C THR A 60 12.08 1.13 10.14
N ILE A 61 12.05 0.98 8.82
CA ILE A 61 10.86 0.55 8.07
C ILE A 61 10.43 -0.86 8.49
N CYS A 62 11.38 -1.80 8.59
CA CYS A 62 11.10 -3.17 9.03
C CYS A 62 10.51 -3.22 10.44
N ASP A 63 11.08 -2.45 11.38
CA ASP A 63 10.60 -2.43 12.76
C ASP A 63 9.23 -1.78 12.88
N MET A 64 8.94 -0.76 12.07
CA MET A 64 7.60 -0.19 11.95
C MET A 64 6.59 -1.23 11.44
N ILE A 65 6.93 -2.00 10.41
CA ILE A 65 6.05 -3.05 9.87
C ILE A 65 5.80 -4.12 10.93
N LYS A 66 6.83 -4.58 11.63
CA LYS A 66 6.69 -5.54 12.75
C LYS A 66 5.76 -4.99 13.82
N PHE A 67 5.98 -3.75 14.26
CA PHE A 67 5.14 -3.09 15.26
C PHE A 67 3.66 -3.05 14.83
N VAL A 68 3.38 -2.66 13.58
CA VAL A 68 2.01 -2.60 13.04
C VAL A 68 1.37 -3.98 13.02
N VAL A 69 2.11 -5.02 12.61
CA VAL A 69 1.60 -6.39 12.57
C VAL A 69 1.31 -6.91 13.97
N GLU A 70 2.21 -6.71 14.93
CA GLU A 70 2.06 -7.13 16.32
C GLU A 70 0.90 -6.42 17.03
N HIS A 71 0.66 -5.15 16.70
CA HIS A 71 -0.35 -4.31 17.36
C HIS A 71 -1.56 -4.03 16.45
N THR A 72 -1.86 -4.94 15.51
CA THR A 72 -2.85 -4.75 14.43
C THR A 72 -4.18 -4.18 14.93
N GLU A 73 -4.77 -4.75 15.99
CA GLU A 73 -6.09 -4.32 16.47
C GLU A 73 -6.07 -2.91 17.10
N ALA A 74 -5.03 -2.58 17.84
CA ALA A 74 -4.86 -1.24 18.42
C ALA A 74 -4.62 -0.19 17.32
N VAL A 75 -3.79 -0.53 16.32
CA VAL A 75 -3.52 0.33 15.16
C VAL A 75 -4.80 0.52 14.34
N LYS A 76 -5.52 -0.55 13.98
CA LYS A 76 -6.81 -0.45 13.30
C LYS A 76 -7.75 0.48 14.05
N LYS A 77 -8.02 0.23 15.34
CA LYS A 77 -8.91 1.05 16.15
C LYS A 77 -8.54 2.54 16.13
N ARG A 78 -7.24 2.85 16.15
CA ARG A 78 -6.75 4.24 16.11
C ARG A 78 -6.88 4.89 14.72
N PHE A 79 -6.73 4.13 13.65
CA PHE A 79 -6.67 4.63 12.27
C PHE A 79 -7.93 4.36 11.42
N SER A 80 -8.95 3.65 11.95
CA SER A 80 -10.23 3.38 11.29
C SER A 80 -11.04 4.64 10.89
N VAL A 81 -10.61 5.84 11.27
CA VAL A 81 -11.39 7.09 11.17
C VAL A 81 -10.76 8.17 10.29
N ARG A 82 -9.64 7.91 9.60
CA ARG A 82 -9.00 8.92 8.74
C ARG A 82 -8.80 8.39 7.32
N PRO A 83 -9.33 9.04 6.28
CA PRO A 83 -8.91 8.76 4.92
C PRO A 83 -7.43 9.12 4.81
N ILE A 84 -6.59 8.11 4.59
CA ILE A 84 -5.17 8.29 4.34
C ILE A 84 -5.07 8.85 2.91
N PHE A 85 -4.87 10.16 2.81
CA PHE A 85 -4.62 10.96 1.60
C PHE A 85 -5.64 10.80 0.46
N SER A 86 -6.62 11.71 0.42
CA SER A 86 -7.27 12.14 -0.83
C SER A 86 -6.21 12.80 -1.72
N HIS A 87 -5.74 12.09 -2.74
CA HIS A 87 -5.02 12.73 -3.84
C HIS A 87 -6.03 13.57 -4.66
N PRO A 88 -5.66 14.78 -5.12
CA PRO A 88 -6.52 15.64 -5.94
C PRO A 88 -6.89 15.01 -7.28
#